data_AF-A0A4Y2KZ04-F1
#
_entry.id   AF-A0A4Y2KZ04-F1
#
_cell.length_a   1.000
_cell.length_b   1.000
_cell.length_c   1.000
_cell.angle_alpha   90.00
_cell.angle_beta   90.00
_cell.angle_gamma   90.00
#
_symmetry.space_group_name_H-M   'P 1'
#
loop_
_entity.id
_entity.type
_entity.pdbx_description
1 polymer ?
#
loop_
_entity_poly.entity_id
_entity_poly.type
_entity_poly.pdbx_seq_one_letter_code
_entity_poly.pdbx_strand_id
1 'polypeptide(L)'
;MEVKASEILWTRSVENCGVLYMNVLSDGDSKTYQHLVELDVYGGNMKISKGECLNHVAKRLWKGLRNKVKEWRSKGVTIGGRNQRSLKENMS
;
A
#
# COMPACT_ATOMS: atom_id res chain seq x y z
N MET A 1 1.96 -9.27 -15.41
CA MET A 1 3.43 -9.48 -15.45
C MET A 1 3.96 -9.81 -14.05
N GLU A 2 3.77 -8.94 -13.06
CA GLU A 2 4.25 -9.14 -11.67
C GLU A 2 3.69 -10.39 -10.98
N VAL A 3 2.39 -10.66 -11.16
CA VAL A 3 1.74 -11.87 -10.63
C VAL A 3 2.45 -13.14 -11.11
N LYS A 4 2.65 -13.27 -12.44
CA LYS A 4 3.30 -14.45 -13.03
C LYS A 4 4.77 -14.55 -12.66
N ALA A 5 5.48 -13.42 -12.59
CA ALA A 5 6.86 -13.38 -12.12
C ALA A 5 6.97 -13.87 -10.67
N SER A 6 6.05 -13.44 -9.81
CA SER A 6 6.01 -13.85 -8.40
C SER A 6 5.71 -15.34 -8.26
N GLU A 7 4.74 -15.87 -9.00
CA GLU A 7 4.48 -17.32 -9.06
C GLU A 7 5.75 -18.12 -9.39
N ILE A 8 6.46 -17.75 -10.47
CA ILE A 8 7.69 -18.44 -10.89
C ILE A 8 8.75 -18.37 -9.78
N LEU A 9 8.96 -17.18 -9.19
CA LEU A 9 9.96 -16.99 -8.14
C LEU A 9 9.66 -17.80 -6.88
N TRP A 10 8.40 -17.86 -6.47
CA TRP A 10 7.98 -18.54 -5.25
C TRP A 10 7.96 -20.06 -5.44
N THR A 11 7.47 -20.58 -6.56
CA THR A 11 7.55 -22.02 -6.86
C THR A 11 9.01 -22.50 -6.91
N ARG A 12 9.88 -21.76 -7.63
CA ARG A 12 11.31 -22.07 -7.72
C ARG A 12 12.03 -22.04 -6.37
N SER A 13 11.54 -21.23 -5.42
CA SER A 13 12.15 -21.14 -4.08
C SER A 13 12.14 -22.48 -3.35
N VAL A 14 11.08 -23.27 -3.53
CA VAL A 14 10.96 -24.63 -2.99
C VAL A 14 11.73 -25.62 -3.84
N GLU A 15 11.49 -25.62 -5.15
CA GLU A 15 11.96 -26.65 -6.06
C GLU A 15 13.49 -26.65 -6.23
N ASN A 16 14.13 -25.47 -6.18
CA ASN A 16 15.54 -25.33 -6.56
C ASN A 16 16.41 -24.69 -5.49
N CYS A 17 15.83 -23.97 -4.53
CA CYS A 17 16.61 -23.14 -3.60
C CYS A 17 16.50 -23.60 -2.14
N GLY A 18 15.45 -24.34 -1.77
CA GLY A 18 15.21 -24.73 -0.37
C GLY A 18 14.99 -23.54 0.56
N VAL A 19 14.43 -22.43 0.06
CA VAL A 19 14.16 -21.21 0.85
C VAL A 19 12.68 -20.88 0.87
N LEU A 20 12.22 -20.27 1.97
CA LEU A 20 10.84 -19.85 2.15
C LEU A 20 10.78 -18.32 2.25
N TYR A 21 10.06 -17.69 1.33
CA TYR A 21 9.78 -16.27 1.41
C TYR A 21 8.63 -16.02 2.38
N MET A 22 8.79 -15.06 3.29
CA MET A 22 7.76 -14.81 4.32
C MET A 22 6.88 -13.62 4.01
N ASN A 23 7.46 -12.63 3.33
CA ASN A 23 6.85 -11.32 3.14
C ASN A 23 6.88 -10.94 1.67
N VAL A 24 5.75 -10.44 1.16
CA VAL A 24 5.69 -9.76 -0.13
C VAL A 24 5.52 -8.26 0.11
N LEU A 25 6.37 -7.46 -0.53
CA LEU A 25 6.28 -6.00 -0.47
C LEU A 25 5.60 -5.48 -1.75
N SER A 26 4.56 -4.66 -1.60
CA SER A 26 3.83 -4.08 -2.74
C SER A 26 3.61 -2.57 -2.60
N ASP A 27 3.34 -1.90 -3.72
CA ASP A 27 2.97 -0.47 -3.82
C ASP A 27 1.53 -0.18 -3.32
N GLY A 28 0.75 -1.23 -3.10
CA GLY A 28 -0.62 -1.15 -2.59
C GLY A 28 -1.68 -1.70 -3.53
N ASP A 29 -1.24 -2.22 -4.68
CA ASP A 29 -1.98 -3.30 -5.33
C ASP A 29 -1.92 -4.57 -4.44
N SER A 30 -2.96 -5.40 -4.50
CA SER A 30 -3.03 -6.64 -3.72
C SER A 30 -3.12 -7.89 -4.61
N LYS A 31 -3.05 -7.76 -5.94
CA LYS A 31 -3.28 -8.87 -6.86
C LYS A 31 -2.20 -9.93 -6.72
N THR A 32 -0.94 -9.50 -6.64
CA THR A 32 0.20 -10.42 -6.45
C THR A 32 0.10 -11.16 -5.11
N TYR A 33 -0.24 -10.46 -4.03
CA TYR A 33 -0.41 -11.09 -2.72
C TYR A 33 -1.58 -12.09 -2.72
N GLN A 34 -2.74 -11.73 -3.26
CA GLN A 34 -3.89 -12.62 -3.37
C GLN A 34 -3.55 -13.88 -4.16
N HIS A 35 -2.92 -13.72 -5.32
CA HIS A 35 -2.48 -14.84 -6.14
C HIS A 35 -1.51 -15.77 -5.38
N LEU A 36 -0.54 -15.22 -4.65
CA LEU A 36 0.39 -16.02 -3.86
C LEU A 36 -0.28 -16.78 -2.70
N VAL A 37 -1.30 -16.18 -2.08
CA VAL A 37 -2.10 -16.84 -1.03
C VAL A 37 -2.95 -17.97 -1.61
N GLU A 38 -3.56 -17.75 -2.77
CA GLU A 38 -4.36 -18.76 -3.48
C GLU A 38 -3.51 -19.90 -4.05
N LEU A 39 -2.30 -19.58 -4.52
CA LEU A 39 -1.33 -20.54 -5.04
C LEU A 39 -0.82 -21.50 -3.96
N ASP A 40 -0.84 -21.08 -2.69
CA ASP A 40 -0.51 -21.90 -1.51
C ASP A 40 0.80 -22.71 -1.66
N VAL A 41 1.85 -22.09 -2.21
CA VAL A 41 3.12 -22.75 -2.60
C VAL A 41 3.76 -23.53 -1.43
N TYR A 42 3.55 -23.08 -0.20
CA TYR A 42 4.13 -23.67 1.00
C TYR A 42 3.13 -24.49 1.83
N GLY A 43 1.87 -24.58 1.39
CA GLY A 43 0.79 -25.20 2.13
C GLY A 43 0.53 -24.56 3.49
N GLY A 44 -0.16 -25.29 4.36
CA GLY A 44 -0.49 -24.86 5.72
C GLY A 44 0.71 -24.66 6.67
N ASN A 45 1.94 -24.93 6.23
CA ASN A 45 3.14 -24.79 7.06
C ASN A 45 3.60 -23.33 7.17
N MET A 46 3.22 -22.45 6.24
CA MET A 46 3.75 -21.10 6.19
C MET A 46 2.74 -20.07 5.66
N LYS A 47 2.51 -19.01 6.44
CA LYS A 47 1.61 -17.92 6.06
C LYS A 47 2.40 -16.75 5.47
N ILE A 48 2.06 -16.40 4.22
CA ILE A 48 2.61 -15.23 3.53
C ILE A 48 2.02 -13.96 4.15
N SER A 49 2.87 -12.99 4.49
CA SER A 49 2.45 -11.68 4.98
C SER A 49 2.66 -10.60 3.92
N LYS A 50 1.74 -9.62 3.90
CA LYS A 50 1.80 -8.48 2.98
C LYS A 50 2.38 -7.26 3.69
N GLY A 51 3.44 -6.69 3.12
CA GLY A 51 3.98 -5.38 3.46
C GLY A 51 3.61 -4.32 2.43
N GLU A 52 3.37 -3.09 2.89
CA GLU A 52 3.13 -1.92 2.03
C GLU A 52 4.38 -1.05 1.96
N CYS A 53 4.70 -0.55 0.76
CA CYS A 53 5.82 0.35 0.56
C CYS A 53 5.55 1.71 1.25
N LEU A 54 6.37 2.07 2.25
CA LEU A 54 6.25 3.34 2.99
C LEU A 54 6.25 4.57 2.08
N ASN A 55 7.09 4.57 1.04
CA ASN A 55 7.13 5.67 0.07
C ASN A 55 5.79 5.82 -0.67
N HIS A 56 5.11 4.71 -0.96
CA HIS A 56 3.80 4.73 -1.61
C HIS A 56 2.68 5.14 -0.66
N VAL A 57 2.73 4.68 0.59
CA VAL A 57 1.84 5.16 1.66
C VAL A 57 1.97 6.68 1.82
N ALA A 58 3.19 7.21 1.88
CA ALA A 58 3.45 8.64 2.00
C ALA A 58 2.94 9.43 0.78
N LYS A 59 3.18 8.94 -0.45
CA LYS A 59 2.64 9.56 -1.68
C LYS A 59 1.11 9.57 -1.69
N ARG A 60 0.47 8.47 -1.28
CA ARG A 60 -0.99 8.35 -1.21
C ARG A 60 -1.58 9.35 -0.22
N LEU A 61 -1.00 9.44 0.97
CA LEU A 61 -1.38 10.42 1.99
C LEU A 61 -1.27 11.85 1.46
N TRP A 62 -0.11 12.20 0.89
CA TRP A 62 0.15 13.55 0.37
C TRP A 62 -0.82 13.93 -0.76
N LYS A 63 -1.11 12.99 -1.68
CA LYS A 63 -2.09 13.20 -2.76
C LYS A 63 -3.49 13.42 -2.19
N GLY A 64 -3.89 12.63 -1.19
CA GLY A 64 -5.18 12.80 -0.49
C GLY A 64 -5.32 14.18 0.14
N LEU A 65 -4.30 14.62 0.87
CA LEU A 65 -4.26 15.96 1.48
C LEU A 65 -4.37 17.06 0.43
N ARG A 66 -3.59 16.99 -0.65
CA ARG A 66 -3.66 17.99 -1.73
C ARG A 66 -5.02 18.03 -2.43
N ASN A 67 -5.65 16.88 -2.63
CA ASN A 67 -6.99 16.83 -3.21
C ASN A 67 -8.01 17.52 -2.30
N LYS A 68 -7.92 17.30 -0.97
CA LYS A 68 -8.77 18.01 -0.01
C LYS A 68 -8.52 19.51 0.02
N VAL A 69 -7.26 19.95 0.04
CA VAL A 69 -6.94 21.39 -0.05
C VAL A 69 -7.53 22.03 -1.31
N LYS A 70 -7.45 21.34 -2.46
CA LYS A 70 -8.06 21.81 -3.71
C LYS A 70 -9.59 21.88 -3.62
N GLU A 71 -10.23 20.84 -3.08
CA GLU A 71 -11.68 20.75 -2.89
C GLU A 71 -12.22 21.90 -2.02
N TRP A 72 -11.52 22.25 -0.95
CA TRP A 72 -11.94 23.35 -0.08
C TRP A 72 -11.63 24.73 -0.65
N ARG A 73 -10.52 24.84 -1.39
CA ARG A 73 -10.18 26.08 -2.10
C ARG A 73 -11.24 26.44 -3.14
N SER A 74 -11.82 25.47 -3.86
CA SER A 74 -12.93 25.74 -4.78
C SER A 74 -14.23 26.15 -4.05
N LYS A 75 -14.37 25.81 -2.77
CA LYS A 75 -15.45 26.26 -1.87
C LYS A 75 -15.14 27.60 -1.18
N GLY A 76 -14.05 28.28 -1.55
CA GLY A 76 -13.63 29.55 -0.96
C GLY A 76 -12.95 29.44 0.40
N VAL A 77 -12.70 28.22 0.90
CA VAL A 77 -12.04 27.97 2.18
C VAL A 77 -10.56 27.65 1.94
N THR A 78 -9.66 28.44 2.53
CA THR A 78 -8.22 28.15 2.46
C THR A 78 -7.82 27.26 3.63
N ILE A 79 -7.42 26.02 3.32
CA ILE A 79 -6.86 25.09 4.30
C ILE A 79 -5.34 25.22 4.30
N GLY A 80 -4.78 25.68 5.44
CA GLY A 80 -3.35 25.86 5.66
C GLY A 80 -2.89 27.33 5.78
N GLY A 81 -1.66 27.53 6.23
CA GLY A 81 -1.04 28.85 6.49
C GLY A 81 -1.18 29.33 7.94
N ARG A 82 -0.40 30.36 8.34
CA ARG A 82 -0.47 31.02 9.66
C ARG A 82 -1.51 32.16 9.72
N ASN A 83 -2.54 32.10 8.89
CA ASN A 83 -3.51 33.18 8.78
C ASN A 83 -4.67 32.98 9.77
N GLN A 84 -5.22 34.10 10.27
CA GLN A 84 -6.28 34.15 11.30
C GLN A 84 -7.57 33.39 10.93
N ARG A 85 -7.77 33.05 9.64
CA ARG A 85 -8.93 32.31 9.09
C ARG A 85 -8.63 30.85 8.71
N SER A 86 -7.49 30.29 9.12
CA SER A 86 -7.26 28.84 9.02
C SER A 86 -8.30 28.10 9.87
N LEU A 87 -8.69 26.89 9.44
CA LEU A 87 -9.61 26.00 10.17
C LEU A 87 -9.16 25.89 11.63
N LYS A 88 -9.86 26.60 12.52
CA LYS A 88 -9.85 26.34 13.95
C LYS A 88 -11.07 25.48 14.23
N GLU A 89 -10.86 24.36 14.91
CA GLU A 89 -11.94 23.60 15.53
C GLU A 89 -12.62 24.52 16.56
N ASN A 90 -13.70 25.17 16.16
CA ASN A 90 -14.68 25.62 17.14
C ASN A 90 -15.53 24.41 17.48
N MET A 91 -15.01 23.54 18.34
CA MET A 91 -15.83 22.57 19.09
C MET A 91 -16.60 23.38 20.13
N SER A 92 -17.90 23.56 19.89
CA SER A 92 -18.89 23.90 20.91
C SER A 92 -19.38 22.63 21.60
#